data_AF-A0A538LW54-F1
#
_entry.id   AF-A0A538LW54-F1
#
_cell.length_a   1.000
_cell.length_b   1.000
_cell.length_c   1.000
_cell.angle_alpha   90.00
_cell.angle_beta   90.00
_cell.angle_gamma   90.00
#
_symmetry.space_group_name_H-M   'P 1'
#
loop_
_entity.id
_entity.type
_entity.pdbx_description
1 polymer ?
#
loop_
_entity_poly.entity_id
_entity_poly.type
_entity_poly.pdbx_seq_one_letter_code
_entity_poly.pdbx_strand_id
1 'polypeptide(L)'
;MGMERRRWLNPTQPQTLQIGVMLLYVNAALGLLSLIIGGAAGLFGIAIIAAEILGAYGIANERKWGYVVGIVAAILPLVLVVLAVVAGVASVLGLGIIGVIFQIALVALLLHPQSREYQRIWFK
;
A
#
# COMPACT_ATOMS: atom_id res chain seq x y z
N MET A 1 4.05 31.26 4.45
CA MET A 1 3.47 29.90 4.31
C MET A 1 4.40 28.95 5.05
N GLY A 2 3.98 28.46 6.22
CA GLY A 2 4.84 27.61 7.06
C GLY A 2 5.13 26.29 6.35
N MET A 3 6.41 25.89 6.28
CA MET A 3 6.77 24.56 5.79
C MET A 3 6.14 23.52 6.73
N GLU A 4 5.09 22.83 6.28
CA GLU A 4 4.57 21.67 7.00
C GLU A 4 5.70 20.64 7.10
N ARG A 5 6.21 20.44 8.31
CA ARG A 5 7.30 19.50 8.61
C ARG A 5 6.88 18.03 8.41
N ARG A 6 5.58 17.75 8.41
CA ARG A 6 4.99 16.40 8.32
C ARG A 6 3.70 16.47 7.52
N ARG A 7 3.60 15.67 6.46
CA ARG A 7 2.45 15.62 5.54
C ARG A 7 1.83 14.23 5.52
N TRP A 8 0.52 14.17 5.37
CA TRP A 8 -0.22 12.92 5.15
C TRP A 8 -0.36 12.62 3.67
N LEU A 9 -0.55 13.65 2.85
CA LEU A 9 -0.57 13.62 1.40
C LEU A 9 0.34 14.74 0.87
N ASN A 10 0.98 14.52 -0.27
CA ASN A 10 1.87 15.51 -0.87
C ASN A 10 1.42 15.85 -2.30
N PRO A 11 0.81 17.02 -2.53
CA PRO A 11 0.27 17.40 -3.83
C PRO A 11 1.36 17.68 -4.87
N THR A 12 2.64 17.77 -4.46
CA THR A 12 3.76 17.96 -5.39
C THR A 12 4.23 16.66 -6.05
N GLN A 13 3.72 15.51 -5.59
CA GLN A 13 4.04 14.22 -6.18
C GLN A 13 3.34 14.03 -7.53
N PRO A 14 3.83 13.16 -8.42
CA PRO A 14 3.11 12.79 -9.64
C PRO A 14 1.76 12.15 -9.28
N GLN A 15 0.74 12.37 -10.12
CA GLN A 15 -0.60 11.81 -9.92
C GLN A 15 -0.58 10.30 -9.62
N THR A 16 0.25 9.55 -10.35
CA THR A 16 0.43 8.10 -10.16
C THR A 16 0.89 7.74 -8.74
N LEU A 17 1.85 8.48 -8.19
CA LEU A 17 2.36 8.24 -6.83
C LEU A 17 1.34 8.69 -5.78
N GLN A 18 0.63 9.80 -6.01
CA GLN A 18 -0.44 10.26 -5.13
C GLN A 18 -1.56 9.22 -5.01
N ILE A 19 -2.00 8.63 -6.13
CA ILE A 19 -3.00 7.55 -6.12
C ILE A 19 -2.47 6.34 -5.36
N GLY A 20 -1.18 5.98 -5.53
CA GLY A 20 -0.55 4.90 -4.77
C GLY A 20 -0.57 5.15 -3.24
N VAL A 21 -0.24 6.36 -2.81
CA VAL A 21 -0.33 6.76 -1.39
C VAL A 21 -1.77 6.68 -0.88
N MET A 22 -2.73 7.18 -1.64
CA MET A 22 -4.14 7.10 -1.26
C MET A 22 -4.62 5.65 -1.15
N LEU A 23 -4.25 4.79 -2.10
CA LEU A 23 -4.62 3.37 -2.05
C LEU A 23 -4.02 2.64 -0.85
N LEU A 24 -2.79 2.95 -0.44
CA LEU A 24 -2.21 2.41 0.80
C LEU A 24 -3.05 2.80 2.03
N TYR A 25 -3.45 4.07 2.14
CA TYR A 25 -4.31 4.50 3.24
C TYR A 25 -5.70 3.87 3.19
N VAL A 26 -6.29 3.75 1.98
CA VAL A 26 -7.61 3.12 1.80
C VAL A 26 -7.55 1.64 2.20
N ASN A 27 -6.54 0.90 1.76
CA ASN A 27 -6.36 -0.50 2.17
C ASN A 27 -6.23 -0.64 3.68
N ALA A 28 -5.41 0.20 4.31
CA ALA A 28 -5.23 0.19 5.75
C ALA A 28 -6.55 0.50 6.47
N ALA A 29 -7.31 1.48 5.99
CA ALA A 29 -8.61 1.85 6.56
C ALA A 29 -9.63 0.71 6.43
N LEU A 30 -9.69 0.04 5.27
CA LEU A 30 -10.56 -1.12 5.06
C LEU A 30 -10.13 -2.31 5.92
N GLY A 31 -8.82 -2.54 6.07
CA GLY A 31 -8.27 -3.54 6.96
C GLY A 31 -8.68 -3.29 8.41
N LEU A 32 -8.52 -2.06 8.91
CA LEU A 32 -8.96 -1.66 10.24
C LEU A 32 -10.47 -1.80 10.41
N LEU A 33 -11.26 -1.37 9.41
CA LEU A 33 -12.71 -1.51 9.43
C LEU A 33 -13.11 -2.99 9.53
N SER A 34 -12.44 -3.87 8.79
CA SER A 34 -12.66 -5.31 8.85
C SER A 34 -12.48 -5.84 10.27
N LEU A 35 -11.45 -5.40 11.01
CA LEU A 35 -11.24 -5.79 12.42
C LEU A 35 -12.38 -5.33 13.33
N ILE A 36 -12.89 -4.12 13.10
CA ILE A 36 -13.96 -3.54 13.92
C ILE A 36 -15.29 -4.29 13.72
N ILE A 37 -15.58 -4.75 12.50
CA ILE A 37 -16.83 -5.44 12.16
C ILE A 37 -16.78 -6.97 12.38
N GLY A 38 -15.78 -7.47 13.12
CA GLY A 38 -15.66 -8.88 13.48
C GLY A 38 -14.79 -9.73 12.55
N GLY A 39 -14.05 -9.10 11.63
CA GLY A 39 -12.99 -9.75 10.88
C GLY A 39 -11.81 -10.11 11.80
N ALA A 40 -11.26 -11.30 11.60
CA ALA A 40 -10.07 -11.73 12.34
C ALA A 40 -8.81 -11.39 11.54
N ALA A 41 -7.89 -10.62 12.11
CA ALA A 41 -6.51 -10.60 11.67
C ALA A 41 -5.61 -11.17 12.75
N GLY A 42 -4.81 -12.17 12.38
CA GLY A 42 -3.64 -12.52 13.16
C GLY A 42 -2.62 -11.40 13.18
N LEU A 43 -1.56 -11.55 13.98
CA LEU A 43 -0.47 -10.58 14.11
C LEU A 43 0.09 -10.12 12.75
N PHE A 44 0.13 -11.03 11.76
CA PHE A 44 0.54 -10.72 10.40
C PHE A 44 -0.36 -9.71 9.68
N GLY A 45 -1.68 -9.82 9.80
CA GLY A 45 -2.60 -8.87 9.16
C GLY A 45 -2.50 -7.48 9.78
N ILE A 46 -2.33 -7.40 11.11
CA ILE A 46 -2.08 -6.14 11.81
C ILE A 46 -0.75 -5.51 11.36
N ALA A 47 0.30 -6.33 11.18
CA ALA A 47 1.59 -5.86 10.69
C ALA A 47 1.49 -5.30 9.26
N ILE A 48 0.69 -5.91 8.38
CA ILE A 48 0.45 -5.40 7.02
C ILE A 48 -0.25 -4.04 7.07
N ILE A 49 -1.33 -3.92 7.85
CA ILE A 49 -2.06 -2.65 8.02
C ILE A 49 -1.11 -1.55 8.52
N ALA A 50 -0.29 -1.85 9.52
CA ALA A 50 0.70 -0.91 10.04
C ALA A 50 1.74 -0.53 8.97
N ALA A 51 2.20 -1.49 8.16
CA ALA A 51 3.13 -1.25 7.07
C ALA A 51 2.52 -0.37 5.96
N GLU A 52 1.25 -0.55 5.63
CA GLU A 52 0.54 0.29 4.66
C GLU A 52 0.47 1.75 5.14
N ILE A 53 0.11 1.98 6.41
CA ILE A 53 0.05 3.33 7.01
C ILE A 53 1.45 3.96 7.04
N LEU A 54 2.45 3.24 7.53
CA LEU A 54 3.82 3.74 7.64
C LEU A 54 4.45 3.99 6.26
N GLY A 55 4.16 3.12 5.30
CA GLY A 55 4.57 3.27 3.90
C GLY A 55 3.96 4.52 3.28
N ALA A 56 2.64 4.67 3.36
CA ALA A 56 1.94 5.85 2.84
C ALA A 56 2.45 7.15 3.47
N TYR A 57 2.57 7.16 4.80
CA TYR A 57 3.10 8.30 5.54
C TYR A 57 4.55 8.61 5.16
N GLY A 58 5.41 7.59 5.07
CA GLY A 58 6.80 7.77 4.69
C GLY A 58 6.96 8.29 3.25
N ILE A 59 6.15 7.80 2.31
CA ILE A 59 6.10 8.26 0.92
C ILE A 59 5.63 9.71 0.85
N ALA A 60 4.58 10.08 1.57
CA ALA A 60 4.08 11.47 1.62
C ALA A 60 5.13 12.45 2.17
N ASN A 61 6.04 11.98 3.00
CA ASN A 61 7.16 12.75 3.54
C ASN A 61 8.47 12.55 2.78
N GLU A 62 8.42 12.00 1.55
CA GLU A 62 9.56 11.82 0.64
C GLU A 62 10.73 11.06 1.27
N ARG A 63 10.44 10.08 2.13
CA ARG A 63 11.45 9.26 2.80
C ARG A 63 11.72 7.98 2.02
N LYS A 64 12.98 7.66 1.75
CA LYS A 64 13.35 6.42 1.02
C LYS A 64 12.86 5.15 1.70
N TRP A 65 12.94 5.08 3.03
CA TRP A 65 12.45 3.93 3.78
C TRP A 65 10.93 3.75 3.63
N GLY A 66 10.17 4.85 3.56
CA GLY A 66 8.73 4.83 3.39
C GLY A 66 8.33 4.21 2.06
N TYR A 67 9.08 4.52 1.00
CA TYR A 67 8.88 3.90 -0.31
C TYR A 67 9.12 2.40 -0.30
N VAL A 68 10.19 1.95 0.35
CA VAL A 68 10.48 0.51 0.48
C VAL A 68 9.39 -0.20 1.27
N VAL A 69 8.98 0.37 2.42
CA VAL A 69 7.90 -0.19 3.24
C VAL A 69 6.58 -0.25 2.46
N GLY A 70 6.23 0.81 1.72
CA GLY A 70 5.03 0.84 0.89
C GLY A 70 5.05 -0.22 -0.23
N ILE A 71 6.20 -0.43 -0.88
CA ILE A 71 6.36 -1.49 -1.89
C ILE A 71 6.17 -2.87 -1.24
N VAL A 72 6.82 -3.13 -0.10
CA VAL A 72 6.70 -4.42 0.60
C VAL A 72 5.26 -4.66 1.04
N ALA A 73 4.60 -3.63 1.59
CA ALA A 73 3.21 -3.69 2.01
C ALA A 73 2.25 -3.94 0.84
N ALA A 74 2.55 -3.44 -0.36
CA ALA A 74 1.74 -3.70 -1.55
C ALA A 74 1.97 -5.10 -2.14
N ILE A 75 3.22 -5.58 -2.18
CA ILE A 75 3.58 -6.85 -2.82
C ILE A 75 3.22 -8.05 -1.93
N LEU A 76 3.45 -7.95 -0.62
CA LEU A 76 3.30 -9.09 0.29
C LEU A 76 1.89 -9.70 0.28
N PRO A 77 0.79 -8.93 0.37
CA PRO A 77 -0.56 -9.48 0.27
C PRO A 77 -0.82 -10.18 -1.06
N LEU A 78 -0.35 -9.60 -2.17
CA LEU A 78 -0.51 -10.17 -3.50
C LEU A 78 0.21 -11.51 -3.63
N VAL A 79 1.44 -11.61 -3.11
CA VAL A 79 2.20 -12.87 -3.09
C VAL A 79 1.48 -13.94 -2.28
N LEU A 80 0.92 -13.58 -1.12
CA LEU A 80 0.15 -14.52 -0.29
C LEU A 80 -1.11 -15.03 -1.01
N VAL A 81 -1.82 -14.14 -1.72
CA VAL A 81 -2.96 -14.53 -2.56
C VAL A 81 -2.53 -15.52 -3.63
N VAL A 82 -1.45 -15.23 -4.36
CA VAL A 82 -0.93 -16.13 -5.41
C VAL A 82 -0.54 -17.49 -4.84
N LEU A 83 0.18 -17.53 -3.71
CA LEU A 83 0.58 -18.77 -3.06
C LEU A 83 -0.62 -19.59 -2.60
N ALA A 84 -1.63 -18.95 -2.00
CA ALA A 84 -2.84 -19.64 -1.55
C ALA A 84 -3.64 -20.25 -2.72
N VAL A 85 -3.68 -19.55 -3.85
CA VAL A 85 -4.34 -20.05 -5.07
C VAL A 85 -3.56 -21.20 -5.69
N VAL A 86 -2.23 -21.08 -5.82
CA VAL A 86 -1.37 -22.15 -6.36
C VAL A 86 -1.38 -23.40 -5.48
N ALA A 87 -1.46 -23.23 -4.16
CA ALA A 87 -1.58 -24.33 -3.21
C ALA A 87 -2.98 -24.99 -3.19
N GLY A 88 -3.96 -24.43 -3.93
CA GLY A 88 -5.33 -24.96 -3.99
C GLY A 88 -6.16 -24.72 -2.72
N VAL A 89 -5.68 -23.88 -1.80
CA VAL A 89 -6.34 -23.58 -0.51
C VAL A 89 -7.32 -22.42 -0.64
N ALA A 90 -7.19 -21.61 -1.70
CA ALA A 90 -8.08 -20.49 -2.01
C ALA A 90 -8.35 -20.39 -3.51
N SER A 91 -9.40 -19.66 -3.88
CA SER A 91 -9.66 -19.25 -5.26
C SER A 91 -9.73 -17.74 -5.36
N VAL A 92 -9.32 -17.18 -6.50
CA VAL A 92 -9.36 -15.73 -6.74
C VAL A 92 -10.78 -15.17 -6.59
N LEU A 93 -11.80 -15.94 -7.01
CA LEU A 93 -13.20 -15.56 -6.86
C LEU A 93 -13.65 -15.59 -5.39
N GLY A 94 -13.18 -16.55 -4.60
CA GLY A 94 -13.48 -16.64 -3.16
C GLY A 94 -12.80 -15.55 -2.33
N LEU A 95 -11.70 -14.97 -2.82
CA LEU A 95 -10.97 -13.88 -2.17
C LEU A 95 -11.48 -12.47 -2.58
N GLY A 96 -12.44 -12.40 -3.50
CA GLY A 96 -12.99 -11.15 -4.01
C GLY A 96 -12.14 -10.51 -5.09
N ILE A 97 -12.60 -10.63 -6.34
CA ILE A 97 -11.85 -10.16 -7.54
C ILE A 97 -11.48 -8.67 -7.48
N ILE A 98 -12.34 -7.85 -6.87
CA ILE A 98 -12.11 -6.40 -6.73
C ILE A 98 -10.91 -6.13 -5.82
N GLY A 99 -10.75 -6.88 -4.71
CA GLY A 99 -9.62 -6.73 -3.81
C GLY A 99 -8.29 -7.05 -4.49
N VAL A 100 -8.28 -8.12 -5.30
CA VAL A 100 -7.10 -8.51 -6.09
C VAL A 100 -6.76 -7.45 -7.13
N ILE A 101 -7.75 -6.85 -7.80
CA ILE A 101 -7.52 -5.75 -8.75
C ILE A 101 -6.89 -4.55 -8.05
N PHE A 102 -7.36 -4.16 -6.87
CA PHE A 102 -6.76 -3.07 -6.10
C PHE A 102 -5.32 -3.36 -5.68
N GLN A 103 -5.00 -4.60 -5.30
CA GLN A 103 -3.63 -5.01 -4.97
C GLN A 103 -2.70 -4.90 -6.19
N ILE A 104 -3.12 -5.41 -7.35
CA ILE A 104 -2.35 -5.32 -8.60
C ILE A 104 -2.17 -3.85 -8.99
N ALA A 105 -3.24 -3.05 -8.93
CA ALA A 105 -3.18 -1.63 -9.25
C ALA A 105 -2.22 -0.87 -8.32
N LEU A 106 -2.25 -1.16 -7.02
CA LEU A 106 -1.34 -0.54 -6.07
C LEU A 106 0.13 -0.85 -6.37
N VAL A 107 0.45 -2.12 -6.62
CA VAL A 107 1.82 -2.53 -7.01
C VAL A 107 2.24 -1.83 -8.31
N ALA A 108 1.35 -1.79 -9.31
CA ALA A 108 1.62 -1.14 -10.58
C ALA A 108 1.89 0.37 -10.41
N LEU A 109 1.11 1.06 -9.57
CA LEU A 109 1.26 2.50 -9.30
C LEU A 109 2.57 2.83 -8.58
N LEU A 110 2.95 2.03 -7.58
CA LEU A 110 4.20 2.24 -6.85
C LEU A 110 5.44 1.95 -7.71
N LEU A 111 5.38 0.91 -8.55
CA LEU A 111 6.48 0.52 -9.44
C LEU A 111 6.46 1.23 -10.80
N HIS A 112 5.46 2.07 -11.06
CA HIS A 112 5.35 2.81 -12.31
C HIS A 112 6.61 3.68 -12.54
N PRO A 113 7.10 3.82 -13.80
CA PRO A 113 8.29 4.61 -14.09
C PRO A 113 8.27 6.03 -13.50
N GLN A 114 7.12 6.71 -13.57
CA GLN A 114 6.95 8.06 -12.98
C GLN A 114 7.16 8.07 -11.46
N SER A 115 6.63 7.06 -10.74
CA SER A 115 6.79 6.93 -9.29
C SER A 115 8.25 6.64 -8.93
N ARG A 116 8.92 5.76 -9.69
CA ARG A 116 10.32 5.38 -9.47
C ARG A 116 11.29 6.53 -9.77
N GLU A 117 11.06 7.26 -10.84
CA GLU A 117 11.89 8.40 -11.23
C GLU A 117 11.76 9.54 -10.22
N TYR A 118 10.53 9.85 -9.81
CA TYR A 118 10.29 10.83 -8.75
C TYR A 118 10.97 10.43 -7.44
N GLN A 119 10.78 9.18 -7.01
CA GLN A 119 11.44 8.67 -5.81
C GLN A 119 12.96 8.77 -5.88
N ARG A 120 13.56 8.44 -7.03
CA ARG A 120 15.01 8.50 -7.21
C ARG A 120 15.58 9.92 -7.03
N ILE A 121 14.86 10.92 -7.52
CA ILE A 121 15.34 12.32 -7.54
C ILE A 121 15.03 13.03 -6.22
N TRP A 122 13.82 12.85 -5.70
CA TRP A 122 13.31 13.70 -4.61
C TRP A 122 13.41 13.06 -3.23
N PHE A 123 13.40 11.73 -3.13
CA PHE A 123 13.34 11.08 -1.82
C PHE A 123 14.71 11.12 -1.15
N LYS A 124 14.70 11.34 0.16
CA LYS A 124 15.89 11.40 1.00
C LYS A 124 16.01 10.17 1.90
#